data_AF-A0A497ARW3-F1
#
_entry.id   AF-A0A497ARW3-F1
#
_cell.length_a   1.000
_cell.length_b   1.000
_cell.length_c   1.000
_cell.angle_alpha   90.00
_cell.angle_beta   90.00
_cell.angle_gamma   90.00
#
_symmetry.space_group_name_H-M   'P 1'
#
loop_
_entity.id
_entity.type
_entity.pdbx_description
1 polymer ?
#
loop_
_entity_poly.entity_id
_entity_poly.type
_entity_poly.pdbx_seq_one_letter_code
_entity_poly.pdbx_strand_id
1 'polypeptide(L)'
;MKNDAPTKIPAAALLTLTIPAIALAAAASKPMVLFGPGWPFDLDTVVTVDSRATLSKAGALRIETGHTRPWPGITLKAPDGKWDLSAYNRLCLDVKNLGTEPLTLSCRLDSPHANATSNRVTGRIALAPGAAGTLTVQIFPAPW
;
A
#
# COMPACT_ATOMS: atom_id res chain seq x y z
N MET A 1 10.32 -47.29 71.30
CA MET A 1 9.37 -46.17 71.45
C MET A 1 10.15 -44.88 71.69
N LYS A 2 10.24 -44.02 70.68
CA LYS A 2 10.45 -42.58 70.82
C LYS A 2 9.98 -41.92 69.52
N ASN A 3 8.92 -41.13 69.63
CA ASN A 3 8.34 -40.34 68.55
C ASN A 3 9.19 -39.09 68.37
N ASP A 4 9.54 -38.73 67.13
CA ASP A 4 9.97 -37.37 66.79
C ASP A 4 9.28 -36.91 65.50
N ALA A 5 8.90 -35.62 65.53
CA ALA A 5 7.82 -34.95 64.82
C ALA A 5 7.97 -34.79 63.28
N PRO A 6 6.87 -34.49 62.54
CA PRO A 6 6.96 -34.20 61.12
C PRO A 6 7.62 -32.84 60.83
N THR A 7 8.63 -32.87 59.98
CA THR A 7 9.33 -31.71 59.40
C THR A 7 8.34 -30.83 58.61
N LYS A 8 8.23 -29.56 59.00
CA LYS A 8 7.44 -28.55 58.29
C LYS A 8 8.13 -28.17 56.97
N ILE A 9 7.46 -28.38 55.85
CA ILE A 9 7.89 -27.90 54.52
C ILE A 9 7.61 -26.39 54.45
N PRO A 10 8.57 -25.53 54.10
CA PRO A 10 8.30 -24.11 53.93
C PRO A 10 7.46 -23.89 52.68
N ALA A 11 6.38 -23.13 52.83
CA ALA A 11 5.50 -22.72 51.75
C ALA A 11 6.29 -22.01 50.64
N ALA A 12 6.34 -22.60 49.45
CA ALA A 12 6.83 -21.93 48.25
C ALA A 12 5.84 -20.83 47.89
N ALA A 13 6.21 -19.57 48.14
CA ALA A 13 5.46 -18.42 47.68
C ALA A 13 5.53 -18.36 46.14
N LEU A 14 4.44 -18.73 45.49
CA LEU A 14 4.28 -18.60 44.05
C LEU A 14 4.04 -17.12 43.73
N LEU A 15 5.09 -16.42 43.28
CA LEU A 15 4.99 -15.04 42.83
C LEU A 15 4.41 -15.04 41.40
N THR A 16 3.10 -14.88 41.26
CA THR A 16 2.45 -14.69 39.96
C THR A 16 2.71 -13.27 39.46
N LEU A 17 3.70 -13.12 38.57
CA LEU A 17 3.94 -11.88 37.85
C LEU A 17 2.90 -11.75 36.72
N THR A 18 1.79 -11.08 36.98
CA THR A 18 0.85 -10.66 35.92
C THR A 18 1.49 -9.50 35.16
N ILE A 19 2.05 -9.77 33.98
CA ILE A 19 2.46 -8.73 33.04
C ILE A 19 1.16 -8.19 32.41
N PRO A 20 0.75 -6.93 32.66
CA PRO A 20 -0.33 -6.35 31.89
C PRO A 20 0.13 -6.27 30.43
N ALA A 21 -0.59 -6.95 29.54
CA ALA A 21 -0.41 -6.78 28.11
C ALA A 21 -0.81 -5.35 27.75
N ILE A 22 0.14 -4.43 27.76
CA ILE A 22 -0.04 -3.11 27.18
C ILE A 22 -0.09 -3.32 25.68
N ALA A 23 -1.31 -3.38 25.12
CA ALA A 23 -1.51 -3.34 23.69
C ALA A 23 -1.06 -1.96 23.20
N LEU A 24 0.16 -1.88 22.67
CA LEU A 24 0.63 -0.71 21.96
C LEU A 24 -0.15 -0.61 20.64
N ALA A 25 -1.29 0.06 20.68
CA ALA A 25 -2.04 0.39 19.47
C ALA A 25 -1.17 1.35 18.66
N ALA A 26 -0.51 0.85 17.61
CA ALA A 26 0.12 1.71 16.63
C ALA A 26 -0.95 2.62 16.04
N ALA A 27 -0.82 3.93 16.23
CA ALA A 27 -1.69 4.89 15.57
C ALA A 27 -1.49 4.75 14.06
N ALA A 28 -2.44 4.10 13.38
CA ALA A 28 -2.42 4.02 11.93
C ALA A 28 -2.70 5.42 11.38
N SER A 29 -1.75 6.00 10.63
CA SER A 29 -1.98 7.23 9.88
C SER A 29 -3.23 7.07 9.02
N LYS A 30 -4.16 8.03 9.09
CA LYS A 30 -5.36 8.04 8.23
C LYS A 30 -4.91 7.95 6.77
N PRO A 31 -5.50 7.08 5.93
CA PRO A 31 -5.13 7.00 4.52
C PRO A 31 -5.27 8.37 3.84
N MET A 32 -4.22 8.80 3.14
CA MET A 32 -4.30 9.94 2.24
C MET A 32 -4.83 9.48 0.88
N VAL A 33 -5.92 10.08 0.43
CA VAL A 33 -6.47 9.83 -0.90
C VAL A 33 -5.71 10.68 -1.90
N LEU A 34 -4.88 10.04 -2.73
CA LEU A 34 -4.18 10.70 -3.83
C LEU A 34 -5.09 10.95 -5.03
N PHE A 35 -5.97 9.98 -5.31
CA PHE A 35 -6.99 10.02 -6.36
C PHE A 35 -8.20 9.21 -5.93
N GLY A 36 -9.41 9.72 -6.19
CA GLY A 36 -10.65 9.01 -5.88
C GLY A 36 -11.90 9.78 -6.29
N PRO A 37 -13.09 9.16 -6.17
CA PRO A 37 -14.34 9.82 -6.49
C PRO A 37 -14.54 11.12 -5.69
N GLY A 38 -14.92 12.20 -6.38
CA GLY A 38 -15.16 13.51 -5.78
C GLY A 38 -13.91 14.37 -5.55
N TRP A 39 -12.71 13.88 -5.86
CA TRP A 39 -11.49 14.69 -5.87
C TRP A 39 -11.39 15.49 -7.19
N PRO A 40 -10.90 16.75 -7.18
CA PRO A 40 -10.68 17.51 -8.40
C PRO A 40 -9.60 16.82 -9.25
N PHE A 41 -10.05 16.05 -10.24
CA PHE A 41 -9.17 15.32 -11.15
C PHE A 41 -9.25 15.95 -12.53
N ASP A 42 -8.14 16.54 -12.96
CA ASP A 42 -7.99 17.03 -14.32
C ASP A 42 -7.40 15.94 -15.21
N LEU A 43 -8.26 15.35 -16.05
CA LEU A 43 -7.88 14.30 -16.99
C LEU A 43 -6.85 14.81 -18.01
N ASP A 44 -6.81 16.11 -18.29
CA ASP A 44 -5.90 16.71 -19.27
C ASP A 44 -4.44 16.72 -18.77
N THR A 45 -4.23 16.52 -17.46
CA THR A 45 -2.88 16.38 -16.87
C THR A 45 -2.32 14.96 -16.98
N VAL A 46 -3.13 13.99 -17.41
CA VAL A 46 -2.70 12.59 -17.52
C VAL A 46 -1.86 12.40 -18.78
N VAL A 47 -0.60 12.02 -18.59
CA VAL A 47 0.28 11.66 -19.71
C VAL A 47 0.02 10.21 -20.09
N THR A 48 -0.27 9.95 -21.37
CA THR A 48 -0.51 8.61 -21.91
C THR A 48 0.66 8.14 -22.78
N VAL A 49 0.91 6.83 -22.76
CA VAL A 49 1.83 6.16 -23.69
C VAL A 49 1.10 4.95 -24.22
N ASP A 50 0.78 4.95 -25.53
CA ASP A 50 0.01 3.89 -26.20
C ASP A 50 -1.20 3.46 -25.36
N SER A 51 -1.93 4.46 -24.89
CA SER A 51 -3.09 4.25 -24.04
C SER A 51 -4.03 5.45 -24.14
N ARG A 52 -5.27 5.23 -23.69
CA ARG A 52 -6.28 6.26 -23.51
C ARG A 52 -6.82 6.18 -22.09
N ALA A 53 -7.02 7.33 -21.47
CA ALA A 53 -7.62 7.46 -20.15
C ALA A 53 -8.99 8.17 -20.27
N THR A 54 -10.00 7.68 -19.56
CA THR A 54 -11.32 8.33 -19.47
C THR A 54 -11.86 8.22 -18.05
N LEU A 55 -12.66 9.20 -17.60
CA LEU A 55 -13.34 9.11 -16.31
C LEU A 55 -14.68 8.40 -16.49
N SER A 56 -14.90 7.34 -15.70
CA SER A 56 -16.19 6.65 -15.67
C SER A 56 -17.24 7.46 -14.89
N LYS A 57 -18.52 7.15 -15.10
CA LYS A 57 -19.63 7.77 -14.34
C LYS A 57 -19.51 7.58 -12.82
N ALA A 58 -18.82 6.54 -12.38
CA ALA A 58 -18.58 6.25 -10.96
C ALA A 58 -17.34 6.96 -10.39
N GLY A 59 -16.65 7.78 -11.18
CA GLY A 59 -15.43 8.49 -10.75
C GLY A 59 -14.15 7.65 -10.77
N ALA A 60 -14.18 6.43 -11.34
CA ALA A 60 -12.99 5.63 -11.56
C ALA A 60 -12.30 5.97 -12.89
N LEU A 61 -10.97 5.92 -12.92
CA LEU A 61 -10.18 6.10 -14.14
C LEU A 61 -10.16 4.81 -14.97
N ARG A 62 -10.73 4.85 -16.17
CA ARG A 62 -10.68 3.77 -17.15
C ARG A 62 -9.47 3.96 -18.05
N ILE A 63 -8.64 2.93 -18.15
CA ILE A 63 -7.44 2.92 -18.99
C ILE A 63 -7.61 1.83 -20.05
N GLU A 64 -7.40 2.21 -21.30
CA GLU A 64 -7.39 1.31 -22.44
C GLU A 64 -6.00 1.36 -23.07
N THR A 65 -5.25 0.26 -22.98
CA THR A 65 -3.89 0.16 -23.52
C THR A 65 -3.92 -0.36 -24.97
N GLY A 66 -3.03 0.16 -25.80
CA GLY A 66 -2.68 -0.44 -27.08
C GLY A 66 -1.67 -1.57 -26.94
N HIS A 67 -1.12 -1.97 -28.08
CA HIS A 67 -0.16 -3.08 -28.20
C HIS A 67 1.08 -2.70 -29.03
N THR A 68 1.31 -1.41 -29.25
CA THR A 68 2.40 -0.90 -30.09
C THR A 68 3.65 -0.55 -29.29
N ARG A 69 3.51 -0.31 -27.98
CA ARG A 69 4.63 -0.04 -27.06
C ARG A 69 4.83 -1.21 -26.10
N PRO A 70 6.08 -1.46 -25.65
CA PRO A 70 6.36 -2.53 -24.68
C PRO A 70 5.78 -2.23 -23.29
N TRP A 71 5.53 -0.96 -22.97
CA TRP A 71 5.02 -0.50 -21.68
C TRP A 71 3.90 0.53 -21.90
N PRO A 72 2.71 0.11 -22.37
CA PRO A 72 1.57 1.00 -22.50
C PRO A 72 1.04 1.35 -21.11
N GLY A 73 0.57 2.57 -20.92
CA GLY A 73 0.07 3.01 -19.63
C GLY A 73 -0.07 4.51 -19.52
N ILE A 74 -0.21 4.98 -18.28
CA ILE A 74 -0.40 6.39 -17.96
C ILE A 74 0.61 6.85 -16.90
N THR A 75 0.81 8.15 -16.81
CA THR A 75 1.50 8.80 -15.69
C THR A 75 0.54 9.81 -15.05
N LEU A 76 0.35 9.66 -13.74
CA LEU A 76 -0.35 10.63 -12.91
C LEU A 76 0.67 11.56 -12.27
N LYS A 77 0.50 12.87 -12.45
CA LYS A 77 1.34 13.89 -11.81
C LYS A 77 0.68 14.39 -10.54
N ALA A 78 1.48 14.72 -9.54
CA ALA A 78 0.99 15.44 -8.38
C ALA A 78 0.58 16.86 -8.81
N PRO A 79 -0.61 17.36 -8.42
CA PRO A 79 -1.07 18.70 -8.80
C PRO A 79 -0.07 19.80 -8.42
N ASP A 80 0.52 19.71 -7.23
CA ASP A 80 1.50 20.67 -6.71
C ASP A 80 2.95 20.23 -6.93
N GLY A 81 3.19 19.39 -7.95
CA GLY A 81 4.51 18.91 -8.35
C GLY A 81 5.08 17.74 -7.54
N LYS A 82 4.65 17.54 -6.28
CA LYS A 82 5.02 16.38 -5.45
C LYS A 82 3.92 15.99 -4.45
N TRP A 83 3.97 14.75 -3.97
CA TRP A 83 3.19 14.31 -2.81
C TRP A 83 4.12 14.12 -1.61
N ASP A 84 3.80 14.71 -0.47
CA ASP A 84 4.49 14.37 0.78
C ASP A 84 3.97 13.03 1.33
N LEU A 85 4.70 11.96 1.02
CA LEU A 85 4.40 10.60 1.47
C LEU A 85 5.27 10.17 2.67
N SER A 86 6.00 11.10 3.29
CA SER A 86 7.00 10.78 4.33
C SER A 86 6.42 10.06 5.56
N ALA A 87 5.13 10.28 5.87
CA ALA A 87 4.42 9.63 6.97
C ALA A 87 3.82 8.25 6.61
N TYR A 88 4.03 7.76 5.39
CA TYR A 88 3.40 6.54 4.87
C TYR A 88 4.44 5.50 4.45
N ASN A 89 4.05 4.22 4.54
CA ASN A 89 4.89 3.09 4.12
C ASN A 89 4.30 2.30 2.95
N ARG A 90 3.12 2.69 2.47
CA ARG A 90 2.41 2.01 1.38
C ARG A 90 1.65 3.00 0.52
N LEU A 91 1.67 2.73 -0.78
CA LEU A 91 0.74 3.29 -1.75
C LEU A 91 -0.13 2.15 -2.27
N CYS A 92 -1.44 2.37 -2.30
CA CYS A 92 -2.42 1.36 -2.69
C CYS A 92 -3.25 1.86 -3.88
N LEU A 93 -3.53 0.97 -4.85
CA LEU A 93 -4.46 1.24 -5.94
C LEU A 93 -5.46 0.09 -6.04
N ASP A 94 -6.75 0.42 -5.98
CA ASP A 94 -7.80 -0.54 -6.30
C ASP A 94 -8.00 -0.58 -7.81
N VAL A 95 -7.86 -1.78 -8.37
CA VAL A 95 -7.83 -1.99 -9.82
C VAL A 95 -8.70 -3.17 -10.21
N LYS A 96 -9.30 -3.10 -11.40
CA LYS A 96 -10.08 -4.18 -12.00
C LYS A 96 -9.66 -4.37 -13.45
N ASN A 97 -9.41 -5.63 -13.82
CA ASN A 97 -9.24 -6.00 -15.22
C ASN A 97 -10.61 -6.09 -15.90
N LEU A 98 -10.88 -5.18 -16.83
CA LEU A 98 -12.12 -5.18 -17.63
C LEU A 98 -11.97 -5.92 -18.97
N GLY A 99 -10.76 -6.37 -19.29
CA GLY A 99 -10.46 -7.11 -20.52
C GLY A 99 -10.81 -8.59 -20.42
N THR A 100 -10.64 -9.28 -21.54
CA THR A 100 -10.87 -10.71 -21.70
C THR A 100 -9.61 -11.55 -21.47
N GLU A 101 -8.44 -10.92 -21.39
CA GLU A 101 -7.14 -11.57 -21.21
C GLU A 101 -6.54 -11.27 -19.83
N PRO A 102 -5.74 -12.17 -19.25
CA PRO A 102 -5.00 -11.88 -18.03
C PRO A 102 -3.99 -10.75 -18.25
N LEU A 103 -3.82 -9.89 -17.26
CA LEU A 103 -2.83 -8.81 -17.31
C LEU A 103 -2.01 -8.75 -16.02
N THR A 104 -0.77 -8.27 -16.14
CA THR A 104 0.03 -7.86 -14.99
C THR A 104 0.15 -6.35 -15.00
N LEU A 105 -0.44 -5.68 -14.03
CA LEU A 105 -0.30 -4.25 -13.84
C LEU A 105 0.96 -3.98 -13.02
N SER A 106 1.82 -3.08 -13.51
CA SER A 106 2.95 -2.53 -12.74
C SER A 106 2.67 -1.08 -12.39
N CYS A 107 2.82 -0.72 -11.12
CA CYS A 107 2.78 0.67 -10.66
C CYS A 107 4.17 1.08 -10.19
N ARG A 108 4.68 2.16 -10.77
CA ARG A 108 5.98 2.75 -10.44
C ARG A 108 5.75 4.09 -9.76
N LEU A 109 6.43 4.30 -8.64
CA LEU A 109 6.52 5.62 -8.01
C LEU A 109 7.90 6.20 -8.31
N ASP A 110 7.91 7.38 -8.93
CA ASP A 110 9.11 8.16 -9.22
C ASP A 110 9.21 9.33 -8.23
N SER A 111 10.42 9.65 -7.78
CA SER A 111 10.68 10.81 -6.91
C SER A 111 11.67 11.78 -7.56
N PRO A 112 11.54 13.10 -7.31
CA PRO A 112 12.44 14.12 -7.86
C PRO A 112 13.87 14.01 -7.31
N HIS A 113 14.07 13.35 -6.16
CA HIS A 113 15.37 13.15 -5.52
C HIS A 113 16.07 11.83 -5.93
N ALA A 114 15.56 11.11 -6.93
CA ALA A 114 16.14 9.84 -7.36
C ALA A 114 17.54 10.04 -7.99
N ASN A 115 18.59 9.80 -7.21
CA ASN A 115 19.91 9.43 -7.73
C ASN A 115 19.94 7.90 -7.96
N ALA A 116 20.86 7.44 -8.81
CA ALA A 116 20.83 6.17 -9.56
C ALA A 116 20.73 4.84 -8.75
N THR A 117 20.46 4.86 -7.45
CA THR A 117 20.35 3.64 -6.62
C THR A 117 19.29 3.70 -5.51
N SER A 118 18.58 4.81 -5.29
CA SER A 118 17.49 4.88 -4.31
C SER A 118 16.31 5.75 -4.77
N ASN A 119 15.10 5.30 -4.48
CA ASN A 119 13.80 5.99 -4.67
C ASN A 119 13.05 5.76 -5.99
N ARG A 120 13.22 4.60 -6.63
CA ARG A 120 12.24 4.07 -7.59
C ARG A 120 11.67 2.76 -7.07
N VAL A 121 10.44 2.78 -6.57
CA VAL A 121 9.75 1.58 -6.11
C VAL A 121 8.71 1.14 -7.13
N THR A 122 8.52 -0.16 -7.28
CA THR A 122 7.55 -0.73 -8.21
C THR A 122 6.78 -1.85 -7.52
N GLY A 123 5.46 -1.73 -7.49
CA GLY A 123 4.55 -2.82 -7.12
C GLY A 123 3.92 -3.44 -8.36
N ARG A 124 3.47 -4.68 -8.24
CA ARG A 124 2.79 -5.39 -9.34
C ARG A 124 1.62 -6.20 -8.80
N ILE A 125 0.62 -6.39 -9.64
CA ILE A 125 -0.47 -7.34 -9.41
C ILE A 125 -0.82 -8.04 -10.72
N ALA A 126 -0.95 -9.37 -10.68
CA ALA A 126 -1.51 -10.15 -11.77
C ALA A 126 -3.01 -10.29 -11.57
N LEU A 127 -3.79 -10.03 -12.62
CA LEU A 127 -5.25 -10.07 -12.60
C LEU A 127 -5.76 -10.93 -13.76
N ALA A 128 -6.53 -11.96 -13.42
CA ALA A 128 -7.32 -12.69 -14.40
C ALA A 128 -8.38 -11.76 -15.05
N PRO A 129 -8.97 -12.15 -16.18
CA PRO A 129 -10.10 -11.44 -16.77
C PRO A 129 -11.23 -11.21 -15.77
N GLY A 130 -11.73 -9.98 -15.68
CA GLY A 130 -12.81 -9.60 -14.74
C GLY A 130 -12.39 -9.48 -13.27
N ALA A 131 -11.19 -9.92 -12.88
CA ALA A 131 -10.72 -9.88 -11.51
C ALA A 131 -10.41 -8.45 -11.03
N ALA A 132 -10.63 -8.22 -9.74
CA ALA A 132 -10.26 -6.99 -9.06
C ALA A 132 -9.32 -7.29 -7.90
N GLY A 133 -8.52 -6.29 -7.51
CA GLY A 133 -7.62 -6.40 -6.37
C GLY A 133 -6.95 -5.08 -6.04
N THR A 134 -6.21 -5.06 -4.94
CA THR A 134 -5.45 -3.88 -4.49
C THR A 134 -3.97 -4.07 -4.78
N LEU A 135 -3.42 -3.30 -5.72
CA LEU A 135 -1.99 -3.22 -5.94
C LEU A 135 -1.37 -2.43 -4.78
N THR A 136 -0.45 -3.04 -4.05
CA THR A 136 0.31 -2.35 -3.00
C THR A 136 1.76 -2.14 -3.42
N VAL A 137 2.22 -0.89 -3.37
CA VAL A 137 3.62 -0.51 -3.51
C VAL A 137 4.15 -0.20 -2.12
N GLN A 138 5.17 -0.93 -1.65
CA GLN A 138 5.86 -0.56 -0.40
C GLN A 138 6.75 0.66 -0.68
N ILE A 139 6.60 1.69 0.15
CA ILE A 139 7.45 2.87 0.17
C ILE A 139 8.10 2.95 1.54
N PHE A 140 9.30 3.53 1.62
CA PHE A 140 9.91 3.82 2.91
C PHE A 140 9.62 5.28 3.28
N PRO A 141 9.46 5.58 4.58
CA PRO A 141 9.45 6.95 5.07
C PRO A 141 10.72 7.69 4.60
N ALA A 142 10.56 8.53 3.59
CA ALA A 142 11.61 9.31 2.96
C ALA A 142 10.98 10.56 2.34
N PRO A 143 11.75 11.60 2.01
CA PRO A 143 11.21 12.74 1.27
C PRO A 143 10.83 12.31 -0.16
N TRP A 144 9.53 12.32 -0.48
CA TRP A 144 8.97 11.99 -1.80
C TRP A 144 8.57 13.27 -2.57
#